data_AF-A0AAD5MY47-F1
#
_entry.id   AF-A0AAD5MY47-F1
#
_cell.length_a   1.000
_cell.length_b   1.000
_cell.length_c   1.000
_cell.angle_alpha   90.00
_cell.angle_beta   90.00
_cell.angle_gamma   90.00
#
_symmetry.space_group_name_H-M   'P 1'
#
loop_
_entity.id
_entity.type
_entity.pdbx_description
1 polymer ?
#
loop_
_entity_poly.entity_id
_entity_poly.type
_entity_poly.pdbx_seq_one_letter_code
_entity_poly.pdbx_strand_id
1 'polypeptide(L)'
;MNVARLSTHLVTVSLLAFFSTALGCGVMPAGQGSSRPFTLTGFTLPVAMVYSPKADVPFRVPGIAANQAAARGFVQRLVMQIVIDVLERQGRSALLPDAVISAILSQLSVEHHLRTMKCEDVAITLMEMVGNARNPSQRCIIVSGNTVTGICSKMAAAAPCNMPTRVKITDVPVKYTTISGTVSTTNIIMANWSKAMWQSVLNRAVRMLASGPNGMHFFSASATVGGN
;
A
#
# COMPACT_ATOMS: atom_id res chain seq x y z
N MET A 1 -9.15 44.67 -25.06
CA MET A 1 -7.85 44.19 -24.55
C MET A 1 -7.96 42.69 -24.35
N ASN A 2 -7.45 41.93 -25.32
CA ASN A 2 -7.46 40.47 -25.33
C ASN A 2 -6.13 39.97 -24.75
N VAL A 3 -6.18 39.14 -23.70
CA VAL A 3 -5.02 38.38 -23.22
C VAL A 3 -5.33 36.90 -23.44
N ALA A 4 -4.45 36.27 -24.21
CA ALA A 4 -4.59 34.95 -24.79
C ALA A 4 -4.64 33.82 -23.75
N ARG A 5 -5.58 32.89 -23.94
CA ARG A 5 -5.47 31.51 -23.45
C ARG A 5 -4.50 30.76 -24.35
N LEU A 6 -3.35 30.35 -23.81
CA LEU A 6 -2.41 29.49 -24.52
C LEU A 6 -2.18 28.18 -23.75
N SER A 7 -2.58 27.09 -24.39
CA SER A 7 -1.94 25.77 -24.43
C SER A 7 -1.79 24.99 -23.12
N THR A 8 -2.75 24.09 -22.87
CA THR A 8 -2.67 23.01 -21.87
C THR A 8 -2.92 21.64 -22.52
N HIS A 9 -2.31 21.38 -23.68
CA HIS A 9 -2.55 20.13 -24.46
C HIS A 9 -1.31 19.37 -24.91
N LEU A 10 -0.12 19.68 -24.39
CA LEU A 10 1.15 19.16 -24.95
C LEU A 10 1.83 18.02 -24.16
N VAL A 11 1.08 17.22 -23.38
CA VAL A 11 1.67 16.08 -22.62
C VAL A 11 1.06 14.71 -22.96
N THR A 12 0.05 14.63 -23.82
CA THR A 12 -0.72 13.38 -24.01
C THR A 12 -0.40 12.52 -25.23
N VAL A 13 0.55 12.88 -26.12
CA VAL A 13 0.65 12.22 -27.44
C VAL A 13 1.88 11.31 -27.66
N SER A 14 2.86 11.24 -26.76
CA SER A 14 4.06 10.42 -27.02
C SER A 14 3.96 8.91 -26.70
N LEU A 15 2.79 8.39 -26.32
CA LEU A 15 2.64 6.96 -25.97
C LEU A 15 2.08 6.07 -27.09
N LEU A 16 1.58 6.62 -28.20
CA LEU A 16 0.80 5.86 -29.19
C LEU A 16 1.61 5.23 -30.35
N ALA A 17 2.93 5.43 -30.43
CA ALA A 17 3.71 5.03 -31.62
C ALA A 17 4.36 3.63 -31.57
N PHE A 18 4.16 2.81 -30.53
CA PHE A 18 4.90 1.55 -30.35
C PHE A 18 4.06 0.25 -30.32
N PHE A 19 2.74 0.29 -30.57
CA PHE A 19 1.86 -0.86 -30.30
C PHE A 19 1.67 -1.88 -31.44
N SER A 20 2.30 -1.73 -32.60
CA SER A 20 1.91 -2.51 -33.79
C SER A 20 2.51 -3.92 -33.95
N THR A 21 3.31 -4.48 -33.01
CA THR A 21 4.03 -5.75 -33.29
C THR A 21 4.02 -6.84 -32.20
N ALA A 22 3.26 -6.72 -31.10
CA ALA A 22 3.49 -7.60 -29.94
C ALA A 22 2.27 -8.39 -29.40
N LEU A 23 1.42 -8.95 -30.27
CA LEU A 23 0.33 -9.86 -29.86
C LEU A 23 0.51 -11.31 -30.35
N GLY A 24 1.74 -11.73 -30.65
CA GLY A 24 2.03 -13.15 -30.82
C GLY A 24 1.96 -13.86 -29.47
N CYS A 25 1.07 -14.84 -29.31
CA CYS A 25 0.93 -15.70 -28.13
C CYS A 25 2.12 -16.66 -27.89
N GLY A 26 3.34 -16.24 -28.23
CA GLY A 26 4.56 -16.99 -27.94
C GLY A 26 4.89 -16.87 -26.46
N VAL A 27 5.10 -18.00 -25.79
CA VAL A 27 5.62 -18.03 -24.43
C VAL A 27 6.98 -17.33 -24.43
N MET A 28 7.09 -16.24 -23.68
CA MET A 28 8.30 -15.42 -23.67
C MET A 28 9.49 -16.24 -23.13
N PRO A 29 10.67 -16.22 -23.77
CA PRO A 29 11.85 -16.90 -23.24
C PRO A 29 12.19 -16.44 -21.83
N ALA A 30 12.65 -17.36 -20.99
CA ALA A 30 13.11 -17.05 -19.64
C ALA A 30 14.21 -15.95 -19.70
N GLY A 31 14.02 -14.86 -18.97
CA GLY A 31 14.96 -13.73 -18.93
C GLY A 31 14.47 -12.44 -19.61
N GLN A 32 13.33 -12.43 -20.31
CA GLN A 32 12.75 -11.19 -20.87
C GLN A 32 11.74 -10.49 -19.96
N GLY A 33 11.40 -11.10 -18.81
CA GLY A 33 10.57 -10.46 -17.80
C GLY A 33 11.30 -9.29 -17.14
N SER A 34 10.58 -8.21 -16.86
CA SER A 34 11.11 -7.06 -16.12
C SER A 34 10.56 -7.08 -14.71
N SER A 35 11.44 -6.85 -13.75
CA SER A 35 11.08 -6.72 -12.33
C SER A 35 11.50 -5.34 -11.86
N ARG A 36 10.62 -4.64 -11.15
CA ARG A 36 10.87 -3.30 -10.62
C ARG A 36 10.56 -3.27 -9.13
N PRO A 37 11.57 -3.07 -8.28
CA PRO A 37 11.32 -2.87 -6.86
C PRO A 37 10.58 -1.54 -6.67
N PHE A 38 9.70 -1.49 -5.68
CA PHE A 38 9.03 -0.27 -5.25
C PHE A 38 9.01 -0.16 -3.73
N THR A 39 8.87 1.07 -3.24
CA THR A 39 8.63 1.36 -1.83
C THR A 39 7.53 2.39 -1.71
N LEU A 40 6.51 2.11 -0.90
CA LEU A 40 5.45 3.01 -0.49
C LEU A 40 5.67 3.39 0.98
N THR A 41 5.73 4.68 1.27
CA THR A 41 5.94 5.23 2.64
C THR A 41 4.95 6.35 2.91
N GLY A 42 4.95 6.86 4.14
CA GLY A 42 4.22 8.08 4.50
C GLY A 42 2.71 7.89 4.71
N PHE A 43 2.21 6.67 4.77
CA PHE A 43 0.83 6.38 5.13
C PHE A 43 0.67 6.19 6.65
N THR A 44 -0.51 6.47 7.19
CA THR A 44 -0.87 6.10 8.56
C THR A 44 -1.37 4.65 8.58
N LEU A 45 -1.05 3.90 9.63
CA LEU A 45 -1.30 2.46 9.64
C LEU A 45 -2.80 2.14 9.84
N PRO A 46 -3.50 1.61 8.82
CA PRO A 46 -4.87 1.15 8.95
C PRO A 46 -4.93 -0.07 9.86
N VAL A 47 -6.00 -0.19 10.64
CA VAL A 47 -6.25 -1.34 11.50
C VAL A 47 -6.29 -2.67 10.73
N ALA A 48 -6.74 -2.67 9.47
CA ALA A 48 -6.75 -3.85 8.61
C ALA A 48 -5.36 -4.39 8.23
N MET A 49 -4.30 -3.58 8.36
CA MET A 49 -2.90 -3.98 8.13
C MET A 49 -2.25 -4.60 9.38
N VAL A 50 -3.02 -4.69 10.46
CA VAL A 50 -2.57 -5.10 11.79
C VAL A 50 -3.39 -6.28 12.23
N TYR A 51 -2.78 -7.22 12.97
CA TYR A 51 -3.47 -8.43 13.40
C TYR A 51 -3.41 -8.66 14.90
N SER A 52 -4.46 -9.29 15.41
CA SER A 52 -4.51 -9.77 16.79
C SER A 52 -4.99 -11.22 16.84
N PRO A 53 -4.26 -12.13 17.53
CA PRO A 53 -4.70 -13.51 17.70
C PRO A 53 -5.78 -13.67 18.77
N LYS A 54 -6.11 -12.62 19.52
CA LYS A 54 -7.11 -12.68 20.60
C LYS A 54 -8.52 -12.59 20.03
N ALA A 55 -9.38 -13.52 20.44
CA ALA A 55 -10.75 -13.62 19.93
C ALA A 55 -11.63 -12.41 20.28
N ASP A 56 -11.40 -11.73 21.42
CA ASP A 56 -12.19 -10.57 21.86
C ASP A 56 -11.84 -9.29 21.10
N VAL A 57 -10.63 -9.20 20.53
CA VAL A 57 -10.12 -7.98 19.92
C VAL A 57 -10.90 -7.58 18.65
N PRO A 58 -11.25 -8.48 17.71
CA PRO A 58 -12.10 -8.13 16.56
C PRO A 58 -13.49 -7.60 16.92
N PHE A 59 -14.05 -7.98 18.07
CA PHE A 59 -15.34 -7.44 18.53
C PHE A 59 -15.22 -6.02 19.05
N ARG A 60 -14.08 -5.70 19.67
CA ARG A 60 -13.78 -4.35 20.18
C ARG A 60 -13.33 -3.42 19.05
N VAL A 61 -12.60 -3.95 18.07
CA VAL A 61 -12.02 -3.19 16.95
C VAL A 61 -12.43 -3.86 15.64
N PRO A 62 -13.59 -3.50 15.08
CA PRO A 62 -14.02 -4.00 13.79
C PRO A 62 -12.97 -3.72 12.71
N GLY A 63 -12.67 -4.74 11.89
CA GLY A 63 -11.72 -4.62 10.78
C GLY A 63 -10.26 -4.94 11.11
N ILE A 64 -9.91 -5.20 12.38
CA ILE A 64 -8.59 -5.75 12.69
C ILE A 64 -8.47 -7.17 12.14
N ALA A 65 -7.31 -7.52 11.59
CA ALA A 65 -7.11 -8.86 11.07
C ALA A 65 -7.02 -9.90 12.21
N ALA A 66 -7.70 -11.03 12.05
CA ALA A 66 -7.65 -12.11 13.05
C ALA A 66 -6.29 -12.83 13.10
N ASN A 67 -5.48 -12.71 12.04
CA ASN A 67 -4.16 -13.34 11.96
C ASN A 67 -3.28 -12.61 10.93
N GLN A 68 -2.01 -12.99 10.91
CA GLN A 68 -1.01 -12.40 10.02
C GLN A 68 -1.34 -12.59 8.54
N ALA A 69 -1.89 -13.75 8.15
CA ALA A 69 -2.23 -14.03 6.75
C ALA A 69 -3.35 -13.11 6.26
N ALA A 70 -4.36 -12.83 7.10
CA ALA A 70 -5.44 -11.90 6.78
C ALA A 70 -4.93 -10.45 6.60
N ALA A 71 -4.04 -9.99 7.48
CA ALA A 71 -3.41 -8.65 7.35
C ALA A 71 -2.58 -8.55 6.05
N ARG A 72 -1.79 -9.58 5.73
CA ARG A 72 -1.04 -9.64 4.47
C ARG A 72 -1.96 -9.67 3.26
N GLY A 73 -3.02 -10.47 3.30
CA GLY A 73 -4.01 -10.59 2.22
C GLY A 73 -4.78 -9.28 1.98
N PHE A 74 -5.02 -8.48 3.02
CA PHE A 74 -5.56 -7.12 2.85
C PHE A 74 -4.59 -6.25 2.03
N VAL A 75 -3.32 -6.23 2.40
CA VAL A 75 -2.29 -5.41 1.73
C VAL A 75 -2.05 -5.87 0.30
N GLN A 76 -1.98 -7.18 0.09
CA GLN A 76 -1.84 -7.76 -1.25
C GLN A 76 -2.99 -7.34 -2.16
N ARG A 77 -4.25 -7.43 -1.68
CA ARG A 77 -5.41 -6.99 -2.45
C ARG A 77 -5.38 -5.49 -2.71
N LEU A 78 -5.06 -4.69 -1.71
CA LEU A 78 -4.96 -3.23 -1.85
C LEU A 78 -3.95 -2.83 -2.93
N VAL A 79 -2.74 -3.40 -2.89
CA VAL A 79 -1.67 -3.10 -3.86
C VAL A 79 -2.02 -3.65 -5.25
N MET A 80 -2.54 -4.87 -5.35
CA MET A 80 -2.92 -5.44 -6.66
C MET A 80 -4.06 -4.67 -7.32
N GLN A 81 -5.15 -4.41 -6.59
CA GLN A 81 -6.31 -3.70 -7.12
C GLN A 81 -5.91 -2.31 -7.61
N ILE A 82 -5.13 -1.56 -6.82
CA ILE A 82 -4.76 -0.20 -7.22
C ILE A 82 -3.84 -0.18 -8.45
N VAL A 83 -2.91 -1.12 -8.56
CA VAL A 83 -2.01 -1.19 -9.72
C VAL A 83 -2.79 -1.59 -10.97
N ILE A 84 -3.69 -2.58 -10.86
CA ILE A 84 -4.58 -3.00 -11.94
C ILE A 84 -5.45 -1.83 -12.40
N ASP A 85 -6.14 -1.14 -11.49
CA ASP A 85 -7.03 -0.03 -11.84
C ASP A 85 -6.30 1.10 -12.58
N VAL A 86 -5.06 1.43 -12.15
CA VAL A 86 -4.26 2.45 -12.82
C VAL A 86 -3.88 2.01 -14.22
N LEU A 87 -3.45 0.76 -14.39
CA LEU A 87 -3.05 0.21 -15.69
C LEU A 87 -4.25 0.08 -16.63
N GLU A 88 -5.43 -0.31 -16.13
CA GLU A 88 -6.68 -0.31 -16.90
C GLU A 88 -7.02 1.09 -17.40
N ARG A 89 -7.01 2.09 -16.51
CA ARG A 89 -7.28 3.49 -16.88
C ARG A 89 -6.26 4.01 -17.89
N GLN A 90 -4.99 3.63 -17.74
CA GLN A 90 -3.95 3.98 -18.72
C GLN A 90 -4.18 3.31 -20.07
N GLY A 91 -4.45 2.01 -20.09
CA GLY A 91 -4.74 1.26 -21.31
C GLY A 91 -5.93 1.82 -22.06
N ARG A 92 -7.03 2.12 -21.36
CA ARG A 92 -8.21 2.78 -21.95
C ARG A 92 -7.90 4.18 -22.47
N SER A 93 -7.11 4.97 -21.73
CA SER A 93 -6.67 6.30 -22.21
C SER A 93 -5.77 6.23 -23.44
N ALA A 94 -5.12 5.09 -23.67
CA ALA A 94 -4.34 4.79 -24.87
C ALA A 94 -5.15 4.08 -25.96
N LEU A 95 -6.48 3.99 -25.82
CA LEU A 95 -7.40 3.34 -26.77
C LEU A 95 -7.07 1.86 -27.03
N LEU A 96 -6.48 1.17 -26.04
CA LEU A 96 -6.28 -0.27 -26.12
C LEU A 96 -7.63 -1.00 -25.98
N PRO A 97 -7.90 -2.05 -26.78
CA PRO A 97 -9.07 -2.90 -26.57
C PRO A 97 -9.04 -3.56 -25.19
N ASP A 98 -10.20 -3.73 -24.55
CA ASP A 98 -10.28 -4.34 -23.20
C ASP A 98 -9.64 -5.74 -23.14
N ALA A 99 -9.73 -6.52 -24.22
CA ALA A 99 -9.06 -7.83 -24.32
C ALA A 99 -7.53 -7.73 -24.22
N VAL A 100 -6.93 -6.68 -24.79
CA VAL A 100 -5.48 -6.41 -24.72
C VAL A 100 -5.10 -5.96 -23.32
N ILE A 101 -5.90 -5.08 -22.72
CA ILE A 101 -5.70 -4.62 -21.33
C ILE A 101 -5.72 -5.83 -20.39
N SER A 102 -6.74 -6.69 -20.49
CA SER A 102 -6.84 -7.91 -19.68
C SER A 102 -5.66 -8.86 -19.88
N ALA A 103 -5.19 -9.03 -21.12
CA ALA A 103 -4.02 -9.86 -21.41
C ALA A 103 -2.75 -9.30 -20.75
N ILE A 104 -2.53 -7.98 -20.82
CA ILE A 104 -1.39 -7.31 -20.16
C ILE A 104 -1.46 -7.49 -18.64
N LEU A 105 -2.63 -7.30 -18.03
CA LEU A 105 -2.82 -7.40 -16.59
C LEU A 105 -2.63 -8.83 -16.07
N SER A 106 -3.01 -9.84 -16.87
CA SER A 106 -2.80 -11.25 -16.52
C SER A 106 -1.30 -11.64 -16.41
N GLN A 107 -0.43 -10.85 -17.01
CA GLN A 107 1.03 -11.04 -17.01
C GLN A 107 1.73 -10.22 -15.92
N LEU A 108 0.97 -9.56 -15.05
CA LEU A 108 1.47 -8.78 -13.93
C LEU A 108 1.47 -9.63 -12.66
N SER A 109 2.59 -9.64 -11.96
CA SER A 109 2.69 -10.18 -10.61
C SER A 109 3.26 -9.11 -9.68
N VAL A 110 2.73 -9.04 -8.46
CA VAL A 110 3.24 -8.13 -7.44
C VAL A 110 3.59 -8.93 -6.20
N GLU A 111 4.87 -8.92 -5.88
CA GLU A 111 5.37 -9.42 -4.62
C GLU A 111 5.50 -8.25 -3.65
N HIS A 112 5.14 -8.45 -2.38
CA HIS A 112 5.24 -7.41 -1.36
C HIS A 112 5.91 -7.96 -0.10
N HIS A 113 6.73 -7.13 0.50
CA HIS A 113 7.52 -7.38 1.69
C HIS A 113 7.05 -6.46 2.80
N LEU A 114 5.83 -6.70 3.30
CA LEU A 114 5.34 -5.96 4.46
C LEU A 114 5.60 -6.73 5.75
N ARG A 115 6.18 -6.05 6.74
CA ARG A 115 6.14 -6.49 8.13
C ARG A 115 4.79 -6.13 8.73
N THR A 116 3.99 -7.14 9.03
CA THR A 116 2.73 -6.98 9.75
C THR A 116 3.00 -6.79 11.24
N MET A 117 2.24 -5.90 11.88
CA MET A 117 2.31 -5.72 13.33
C MET A 117 1.33 -6.66 14.04
N LYS A 118 1.84 -7.36 15.06
CA LYS A 118 1.03 -8.12 16.02
C LYS A 118 0.59 -7.20 17.16
N CYS A 119 -0.70 -7.16 17.44
CA CYS A 119 -1.27 -6.51 18.61
C CYS A 119 -1.83 -7.58 19.52
N GLU A 120 -1.17 -7.81 20.66
CA GLU A 120 -1.68 -8.79 21.62
C GLU A 120 -2.87 -8.25 22.38
N ASP A 121 -3.02 -6.93 22.43
CA ASP A 121 -4.17 -6.26 23.03
C ASP A 121 -4.35 -4.90 22.35
N VAL A 122 -5.52 -4.32 22.54
CA VAL A 122 -5.89 -3.02 21.98
C VAL A 122 -6.45 -2.12 23.07
N ALA A 123 -6.04 -0.86 23.03
CA ALA A 123 -6.66 0.21 23.80
C ALA A 123 -7.33 1.18 22.82
N ILE A 124 -8.64 1.34 22.95
CA ILE A 124 -9.47 2.20 22.11
C ILE A 124 -9.63 3.57 22.77
N THR A 125 -9.62 3.60 24.10
CA THR A 125 -9.70 4.84 24.88
C THR A 125 -8.48 5.02 25.76
N LEU A 126 -8.21 6.28 26.12
CA LEU A 126 -7.14 6.60 27.06
C LEU A 126 -7.35 5.94 28.44
N MET A 127 -8.61 5.77 28.85
CA MET A 127 -8.96 5.16 30.13
C MET A 127 -8.69 3.65 30.15
N GLU A 128 -8.90 2.94 29.03
CA GLU A 128 -8.55 1.52 28.90
C GLU A 128 -7.05 1.27 29.04
N MET A 129 -6.20 2.27 28.74
CA MET A 129 -4.75 2.14 28.93
C MET A 129 -4.36 2.01 30.40
N VAL A 130 -5.10 2.63 31.32
CA VAL A 130 -4.76 2.74 32.75
C VAL A 130 -5.24 1.53 33.57
N GLY A 131 -6.28 0.82 33.10
CA GLY A 131 -7.03 -0.11 33.94
C GLY A 131 -6.55 -1.57 33.99
N ASN A 132 -5.68 -2.02 33.07
CA ASN A 132 -5.58 -3.47 32.81
C ASN A 132 -4.18 -4.03 32.52
N ALA A 133 -3.10 -3.61 33.21
CA ALA A 133 -1.78 -4.21 32.99
C ALA A 133 -1.53 -5.54 33.70
N ARG A 134 -2.42 -6.51 33.52
CA ARG A 134 -2.14 -7.89 33.94
C ARG A 134 -1.25 -8.67 32.95
N ASN A 135 -1.09 -8.19 31.70
CA ASN A 135 -0.25 -8.87 30.71
C ASN A 135 0.78 -7.93 30.06
N PRO A 136 2.09 -8.26 30.11
CA PRO A 136 3.20 -7.39 29.69
C PRO A 136 3.46 -7.39 28.16
N SER A 137 2.41 -7.68 27.38
CA SER A 137 2.48 -7.91 25.95
C SER A 137 2.39 -6.62 25.13
N GLN A 138 2.91 -6.63 23.88
CA GLN A 138 2.83 -5.49 22.95
C GLN A 138 1.36 -5.09 22.72
N ARG A 139 0.99 -3.88 23.18
CA ARG A 139 -0.34 -3.30 23.02
C ARG A 139 -0.33 -2.28 21.89
N CYS A 140 -1.36 -2.33 21.05
CA CYS A 140 -1.57 -1.31 20.05
C CYS A 140 -2.60 -0.30 20.53
N ILE A 141 -2.37 0.96 20.19
CA ILE A 141 -3.23 2.06 20.60
C ILE A 141 -3.98 2.52 19.37
N ILE A 142 -5.31 2.43 19.44
CA ILE A 142 -6.24 2.74 18.36
C ILE A 142 -7.10 3.89 18.84
N VAL A 143 -6.57 5.11 18.75
CA VAL A 143 -7.23 6.30 19.35
C VAL A 143 -8.33 6.85 18.45
N SER A 144 -8.32 6.57 17.15
CA SER A 144 -9.23 7.21 16.21
C SER A 144 -9.79 6.22 15.18
N GLY A 145 -10.96 5.66 15.48
CA GLY A 145 -11.74 4.80 14.59
C GLY A 145 -10.96 3.58 14.11
N ASN A 146 -10.40 3.68 12.90
CA ASN A 146 -9.71 2.59 12.18
C ASN A 146 -8.20 2.83 11.98
N THR A 147 -7.58 3.75 12.72
CA THR A 147 -6.14 4.06 12.60
C THR A 147 -5.38 3.65 13.86
N VAL A 148 -4.25 2.97 13.68
CA VAL A 148 -3.27 2.75 14.76
C VAL A 148 -2.42 4.01 14.90
N THR A 149 -2.59 4.73 16.00
CA THR A 149 -1.90 6.00 16.24
C THR A 149 -0.64 5.84 17.07
N GLY A 150 -0.47 4.71 17.76
CA GLY A 150 0.72 4.47 18.55
C GLY A 150 0.85 3.02 19.00
N ILE A 151 2.02 2.71 19.54
CA ILE A 151 2.29 1.42 20.15
C ILE A 151 2.76 1.62 21.58
N CYS A 152 2.41 0.67 22.43
CA CYS A 152 3.00 0.54 23.74
C CYS A 152 3.75 -0.79 23.82
N SER A 153 5.07 -0.72 23.94
CA SER A 153 5.95 -1.87 24.06
C SER A 153 6.69 -1.85 25.40
N LYS A 154 6.96 -3.04 25.96
CA LYS A 154 7.73 -3.22 27.18
C LYS A 154 9.18 -2.80 26.92
N MET A 155 9.56 -1.56 27.25
CA MET A 155 10.98 -1.23 27.36
C MET A 155 11.55 -1.85 28.65
N ALA A 156 12.76 -2.39 28.55
CA ALA A 156 13.36 -3.33 29.48
C ALA A 156 13.61 -2.83 30.93
N ALA A 157 13.23 -1.61 31.30
CA ALA A 157 13.50 -1.13 32.67
C ALA A 157 12.61 0.01 33.21
N ALA A 158 11.70 0.62 32.46
CA ALA A 158 10.94 1.76 32.99
C ALA A 158 9.56 1.91 32.36
N ALA A 159 8.54 1.70 33.18
CA ALA A 159 7.11 1.87 32.93
C ALA A 159 6.45 0.81 32.02
N PRO A 160 5.69 -0.17 32.58
CA PRO A 160 4.63 -0.82 31.81
C PRO A 160 3.66 0.24 31.26
N CYS A 161 2.80 -0.14 30.30
CA CYS A 161 1.73 0.68 29.73
C CYS A 161 0.66 1.16 30.76
N ASN A 162 1.01 1.25 32.04
CA ASN A 162 0.13 1.25 33.20
C ASN A 162 0.42 2.38 34.19
N MET A 163 1.08 3.47 33.77
CA MET A 163 1.28 4.61 34.66
C MET A 163 0.24 5.70 34.34
N PRO A 164 -0.61 6.11 35.29
CA PRO A 164 -1.64 7.13 35.08
C PRO A 164 -1.09 8.51 34.69
N THR A 165 0.23 8.74 34.82
CA THR A 165 0.84 10.05 34.57
C THR A 165 1.92 10.05 33.49
N ARG A 166 2.40 8.90 32.98
CA ARG A 166 3.45 8.83 31.94
C ARG A 166 3.36 7.55 31.09
N VAL A 167 2.30 7.42 30.28
CA VAL A 167 2.31 6.42 29.20
C VAL A 167 3.30 6.91 28.13
N LYS A 168 4.42 6.21 27.93
CA LYS A 168 5.29 6.49 26.78
C LYS A 168 4.68 5.85 25.53
N ILE A 169 3.65 6.51 25.00
CA ILE A 169 3.12 6.19 23.68
C ILE A 169 4.24 6.53 22.69
N THR A 170 4.76 5.51 22.03
CA THR A 170 5.71 5.73 20.93
C THR A 170 4.96 5.67 19.62
N ASP A 171 5.38 6.51 18.68
CA ASP A 171 4.87 6.50 17.32
C ASP A 171 5.03 5.11 16.69
N VAL A 172 4.16 4.80 15.74
CA VAL A 172 4.22 3.56 14.97
C VAL A 172 5.56 3.50 14.23
N PRO A 173 6.41 2.48 14.48
CA PRO A 173 7.70 2.36 13.80
C PRO A 173 7.56 2.33 12.27
N VAL A 174 8.47 3.01 11.58
CA VAL A 174 8.48 3.17 10.10
C VAL A 174 8.40 1.84 9.34
N LYS A 175 8.94 0.77 9.92
CA LYS A 175 8.88 -0.60 9.36
C LYS A 175 7.45 -1.15 9.19
N TYR A 176 6.46 -0.58 9.87
CA TYR A 176 5.04 -0.94 9.74
C TYR A 176 4.28 0.04 8.84
N THR A 177 4.82 1.24 8.59
CA THR A 177 4.28 2.27 7.67
C THR A 177 5.07 2.36 6.37
N THR A 178 5.74 1.27 6.00
CA THR A 178 6.49 1.10 4.76
C THR A 178 6.08 -0.22 4.12
N ILE A 179 5.62 -0.17 2.87
CA ILE A 179 5.35 -1.34 2.03
C ILE A 179 6.40 -1.34 0.94
N SER A 180 7.32 -2.30 0.96
CA SER A 180 8.20 -2.54 -0.19
C SER A 180 7.74 -3.76 -0.96
N GLY A 181 8.17 -3.90 -2.19
CA GLY A 181 7.79 -5.01 -3.05
C GLY A 181 8.46 -4.96 -4.40
N THR A 182 8.10 -5.90 -5.26
CA THR A 182 8.55 -5.99 -6.64
C THR A 182 7.33 -6.16 -7.53
N VAL A 183 7.21 -5.31 -8.53
CA VAL A 183 6.25 -5.53 -9.63
C VAL A 183 7.01 -6.20 -10.76
N SER A 184 6.57 -7.39 -11.15
CA SER A 184 7.16 -8.17 -12.23
C SER A 184 6.15 -8.35 -13.35
N THR A 185 6.64 -8.26 -14.58
CA THR A 185 5.82 -8.43 -15.78
C THR A 185 6.56 -9.25 -16.82
N THR A 186 5.83 -10.12 -17.50
CA THR A 186 6.31 -10.83 -18.70
C THR A 186 5.82 -10.16 -19.99
N ASN A 187 5.17 -9.01 -19.89
CA ASN A 187 4.70 -8.30 -21.07
C ASN A 187 5.82 -7.47 -21.68
N ILE A 188 6.14 -7.67 -22.97
CA ILE A 188 7.30 -7.00 -23.62
C ILE A 188 7.19 -5.48 -23.61
N ILE A 189 5.98 -4.95 -23.67
CA ILE A 189 5.74 -3.50 -23.72
C ILE A 189 6.07 -2.91 -22.35
N MET A 190 5.51 -3.48 -21.28
CA MET A 190 5.78 -3.04 -19.92
C MET A 190 7.20 -3.34 -19.47
N ALA A 191 7.81 -4.40 -19.99
CA ALA A 191 9.17 -4.78 -19.65
C ALA A 191 10.19 -3.70 -20.04
N ASN A 192 9.93 -3.04 -21.17
CA ASN A 192 10.73 -1.94 -21.72
C ASN A 192 10.39 -0.56 -21.14
N TRP A 193 9.44 -0.46 -20.21
CA TRP A 193 9.10 0.82 -19.60
C TRP A 193 10.27 1.38 -18.77
N SER A 194 10.52 2.67 -18.96
CA SER A 194 11.52 3.39 -18.19
C SER A 194 11.10 3.52 -16.72
N LYS A 195 12.07 3.80 -15.84
CA LYS A 195 11.80 4.10 -14.42
C LYS A 195 10.78 5.23 -14.27
N ALA A 196 10.83 6.25 -15.13
CA ALA A 196 9.89 7.38 -15.09
C ALA A 196 8.45 6.96 -15.42
N MET A 197 8.26 6.01 -16.35
CA MET A 197 6.95 5.46 -16.66
C MET A 197 6.39 4.67 -15.47
N TRP A 198 7.18 3.77 -14.89
CA TRP A 198 6.79 3.05 -13.67
C TRP A 198 6.49 3.99 -12.51
N GLN A 199 7.29 5.04 -12.33
CA GLN A 199 7.07 6.05 -11.29
C GLN A 199 5.74 6.80 -11.52
N SER A 200 5.38 7.10 -12.77
CA SER A 200 4.09 7.71 -13.12
C SER A 200 2.91 6.81 -12.74
N VAL A 201 3.01 5.50 -12.97
CA VAL A 201 2.00 4.51 -12.57
C VAL A 201 1.85 4.49 -11.04
N LEU A 202 2.95 4.33 -10.31
CA LEU A 202 2.89 4.30 -8.85
C LEU A 202 2.37 5.62 -8.26
N ASN A 203 2.75 6.78 -8.80
CA ASN A 203 2.22 8.07 -8.37
C ASN A 203 0.71 8.21 -8.61
N ARG A 204 0.18 7.59 -9.66
CA ARG A 204 -1.28 7.52 -9.89
C ARG A 204 -1.94 6.56 -8.90
N ALA A 205 -1.32 5.41 -8.63
CA ALA A 205 -1.81 4.45 -7.64
C ALA A 205 -1.93 5.08 -6.25
N VAL A 206 -0.89 5.78 -5.79
CA VAL A 206 -0.90 6.51 -4.51
C VAL A 206 -2.01 7.55 -4.46
N ARG A 207 -2.21 8.33 -5.53
CA ARG A 207 -3.32 9.30 -5.60
C ARG A 207 -4.68 8.62 -5.54
N MET A 208 -4.84 7.48 -6.21
CA MET A 208 -6.07 6.69 -6.13
C MET A 208 -6.30 6.11 -4.73
N LEU A 209 -5.25 5.69 -4.02
CA LEU A 209 -5.35 5.26 -2.62
C LEU A 209 -5.80 6.43 -1.75
N ALA A 210 -5.21 7.61 -1.92
CA ALA A 210 -5.52 8.83 -1.19
C ALA A 210 -6.95 9.34 -1.45
N SER A 211 -7.51 9.13 -2.64
CA SER A 211 -8.89 9.51 -2.98
C SER A 211 -9.92 8.39 -2.77
N GLY A 212 -9.47 7.18 -2.42
CA GLY A 212 -10.32 5.99 -2.35
C GLY A 212 -10.92 5.75 -0.96
N PRO A 213 -11.52 4.56 -0.73
CA PRO A 213 -12.09 4.19 0.56
C PRO A 213 -11.09 4.23 1.73
N ASN A 214 -9.80 4.07 1.44
CA ASN A 214 -8.71 4.15 2.42
C ASN A 214 -8.01 5.52 2.44
N GLY A 215 -8.62 6.55 1.84
CA GLY A 215 -7.98 7.85 1.58
C GLY A 215 -7.36 8.51 2.81
N MET A 216 -8.05 8.45 3.95
CA MET A 216 -7.56 8.99 5.22
C MET A 216 -6.23 8.38 5.68
N HIS A 217 -5.91 7.15 5.26
CA HIS A 217 -4.68 6.48 5.61
C HIS A 217 -3.52 6.79 4.66
N PHE A 218 -3.84 7.07 3.39
CA PHE A 218 -2.85 7.22 2.32
C PHE A 218 -2.69 8.65 1.81
N PHE A 219 -3.35 9.64 2.43
CA PHE A 219 -3.31 11.04 1.98
C PHE A 219 -1.89 11.62 1.86
N SER A 220 -1.00 11.30 2.82
CA SER A 220 0.40 11.70 2.84
C SER A 220 1.35 10.66 2.25
N ALA A 221 0.82 9.57 1.67
CA ALA A 221 1.64 8.50 1.16
C ALA A 221 2.41 8.92 -0.09
N SER A 222 3.57 8.31 -0.30
CA SER A 222 4.38 8.50 -1.50
C SER A 222 5.02 7.18 -1.91
N ALA A 223 5.22 6.97 -3.21
CA ALA A 223 5.84 5.78 -3.74
C ALA A 223 7.12 6.12 -4.50
N THR A 224 8.11 5.24 -4.45
CA THR A 224 9.35 5.33 -5.22
C THR A 224 9.64 4.02 -5.92
N VAL A 225 10.08 4.11 -7.18
CA VAL A 225 10.62 2.96 -7.92
C VAL A 225 12.11 2.85 -7.59
N GLY A 226 12.56 1.67 -7.19
CA GLY A 226 13.98 1.38 -6.98
C GLY A 226 14.73 1.24 -8.32
N GLY A 227 16.06 1.35 -8.27
CA GLY A 227 16.89 0.91 -9.39
C GLY A 227 16.99 -0.62 -9.39
N ASN A 228 17.15 -1.22 -10.57
CA ASN A 228 17.71 -2.57 -10.66
C ASN A 228 19.23 -2.48 -10.65
#